data_AF-A0A7X2ZCJ0-F1
#
_entry.id   AF-A0A7X2ZCJ0-F1
#
_cell.length_a   1.000
_cell.length_b   1.000
_cell.length_c   1.000
_cell.angle_alpha   90.00
_cell.angle_beta   90.00
_cell.angle_gamma   90.00
#
_symmetry.space_group_name_H-M   'P 1'
#
loop_
_entity.id
_entity.type
_entity.pdbx_description
1 polymer ?
#
loop_
_entity_poly.entity_id
_entity_poly.type
_entity_poly.pdbx_seq_one_letter_code
_entity_poly.pdbx_strand_id
1 'polypeptide(L)'
;MKAFVYLLDSAKEKSWHVSLELRADRDHSVRVHGRDFRLRVLEPSLSFGQAYALVKSLNGRRGDDLAALRRASAGLGWKASATDHWRLWSWRPQASDEVTKTAWIETDRLVSSLAQGVEGRSLLLEELEALLKEKSWGKAESHAGLPYLLQLAWLQKRLALHPGIQAGNVRHALGLAGWRRAQARCLRCGSTGIQGKTEEAGLVVWSGCPSCGTDCPYCEGCLTMGRVRSCSPLVQGIRATGMKREVSKGPLQLKSNTAYLESWGLSPIQAAASEEALSFLKANKSLTSEKTGMSRFLIWAVTGAGKTEMIFPMIQYTVESHGKVAVVTPRRDVVLELKPRLEKAFPHIRVVTLYGGSEQRWERGELTLATTHQMMRFKEAFDLVIVDEIDAFPYHNNPMLLYAVEQVCSPGGSFILLSATPPEGLQQQVRAGLLPHARVPARYHRRPLPEPVLLRCSPIKRLLQEQRLPARLQSAIQRSLTRGAQVFVFVPNIKTVDSFVTLLRSAFPGYGIEGTSSRDAERAEKVVSFRSGATRLLVTTTILERGVTIPKSDVFILEAGSSMFDAASLVQMAGRAGRSAQDPNGFVYFAAEEKTRSQVQAVKQIKEMNALARKRGYID
;
A
#
# COMPACT_ATOMS: atom_id res chain seq x y z
N MET A 1 7.68 25.04 5.08
CA MET A 1 9.04 25.43 4.63
C MET A 1 8.91 26.60 3.67
N LYS A 2 9.67 27.68 3.88
CA LYS A 2 9.75 28.80 2.92
C LYS A 2 10.65 28.41 1.75
N ALA A 3 10.37 28.96 0.58
CA ALA A 3 11.10 28.74 -0.66
C ALA A 3 11.19 30.05 -1.45
N PHE A 4 12.29 30.21 -2.16
CA PHE A 4 12.52 31.34 -3.06
C PHE A 4 12.04 30.98 -4.47
N VAL A 5 11.56 31.99 -5.19
CA VAL A 5 11.27 31.90 -6.62
C VAL A 5 12.30 32.75 -7.32
N TYR A 6 12.99 32.19 -8.32
CA TYR A 6 13.98 32.94 -9.07
C TYR A 6 13.93 32.61 -10.56
N LEU A 7 14.34 33.57 -11.38
CA LEU A 7 14.60 33.36 -12.80
C LEU A 7 16.11 33.18 -12.99
N LEU A 8 16.49 32.06 -13.59
CA LEU A 8 17.82 31.87 -14.16
C LEU A 8 17.84 32.52 -15.54
N ASP A 9 18.74 33.46 -15.76
CA ASP A 9 18.93 34.16 -17.03
C ASP A 9 20.37 33.94 -17.50
N SER A 10 20.55 32.99 -18.39
CA SER A 10 21.84 32.63 -19.00
C SER A 10 21.71 32.57 -20.52
N ALA A 11 22.83 32.56 -21.24
CA ALA A 11 22.81 32.39 -22.70
C ALA A 11 22.15 31.07 -23.15
N LYS A 12 22.13 30.03 -22.29
CA LYS A 12 21.60 28.69 -22.61
C LYS A 12 20.15 28.47 -22.16
N GLU A 13 19.73 29.15 -21.11
CA GLU A 13 18.47 28.87 -20.41
C GLU A 13 17.93 30.15 -19.78
N LYS A 14 16.62 30.35 -19.97
CA LYS A 14 15.86 31.42 -19.33
C LYS A 14 14.55 30.87 -18.78
N SER A 15 14.55 30.51 -17.51
CA SER A 15 13.43 29.80 -16.86
C SER A 15 13.30 30.14 -15.39
N TRP A 16 12.08 29.98 -14.88
CA TRP A 16 11.77 30.17 -13.47
C TRP A 16 11.98 28.87 -12.71
N HIS A 17 12.50 28.98 -11.48
CA HIS A 17 12.85 27.88 -10.60
C HIS A 17 12.43 28.16 -9.17
N VAL A 18 12.30 27.09 -8.39
CA VAL A 18 12.06 27.14 -6.95
C VAL A 18 13.35 26.74 -6.24
N SER A 19 13.71 27.47 -5.19
CA SER A 19 14.85 27.16 -4.34
C SER A 19 14.44 27.00 -2.89
N LEU A 20 14.88 25.90 -2.25
CA LEU A 20 14.84 25.76 -0.81
C LEU A 20 15.98 26.54 -0.12
N GLU A 21 17.10 26.75 -0.82
CA GLU A 21 18.32 27.39 -0.33
C GLU A 21 19.09 28.00 -1.51
N LEU A 22 19.08 29.34 -1.63
CA LEU A 22 19.63 30.04 -2.79
C LEU A 22 21.13 29.77 -2.97
N ARG A 23 21.87 29.51 -1.89
CA ARG A 23 23.30 29.18 -1.99
C ARG A 23 23.52 27.94 -2.86
N ALA A 24 22.68 26.91 -2.73
CA ALA A 24 22.79 25.69 -3.52
C ALA A 24 22.59 25.95 -5.03
N ASP A 25 21.61 26.78 -5.38
CA ASP A 25 21.35 27.15 -6.77
C ASP A 25 22.47 27.98 -7.38
N ARG A 26 23.07 28.89 -6.60
CA ARG A 26 24.24 29.68 -7.05
C ARG A 26 25.42 28.77 -7.33
N ASP A 27 25.81 27.93 -6.38
CA ASP A 27 26.96 27.03 -6.49
C ASP A 27 26.78 26.05 -7.67
N HIS A 28 25.58 25.51 -7.84
CA HIS A 28 25.24 24.65 -8.98
C HIS A 28 25.31 25.41 -10.31
N SER A 29 24.71 26.60 -10.37
CA SER A 29 24.64 27.40 -11.61
C SER A 29 26.02 27.87 -12.06
N VAL A 30 26.90 28.28 -11.13
CA VAL A 30 28.29 28.62 -11.45
C VAL A 30 29.02 27.46 -12.11
N ARG A 31 28.77 26.23 -11.66
CA ARG A 31 29.38 25.03 -12.23
C ARG A 31 28.84 24.67 -13.62
N VAL A 32 27.54 24.87 -13.85
CA VAL A 32 26.87 24.47 -15.11
C VAL A 32 26.99 25.55 -16.21
N HIS A 33 26.86 26.83 -15.83
CA HIS A 33 26.78 27.96 -16.74
C HIS A 33 28.05 28.84 -16.72
N GLY A 34 29.04 28.55 -15.86
CA GLY A 34 30.19 29.43 -15.65
C GLY A 34 29.77 30.71 -14.93
N ARG A 35 30.34 31.86 -15.28
CA ARG A 35 30.02 33.15 -14.65
C ARG A 35 29.05 34.01 -15.46
N ASP A 36 28.65 33.56 -16.65
CA ASP A 36 27.78 34.30 -17.56
C ASP A 36 26.30 33.96 -17.35
N PHE A 37 25.79 34.31 -16.17
CA PHE A 37 24.37 34.24 -15.87
C PHE A 37 23.97 35.28 -14.81
N ARG A 38 22.67 35.52 -14.70
CA ARG A 38 22.07 36.36 -13.67
C ARG A 38 20.91 35.62 -13.04
N LEU A 39 20.79 35.68 -11.71
CA LEU A 39 19.60 35.24 -10.99
C LEU A 39 18.75 36.46 -10.65
N ARG A 40 17.47 36.46 -11.02
CA ARG A 40 16.49 37.44 -10.53
C ARG A 40 15.59 36.78 -9.51
N VAL A 41 15.67 37.20 -8.26
CA VAL A 41 15.02 36.52 -7.13
C VAL A 41 13.86 37.35 -6.63
N LEU A 42 12.71 36.69 -6.45
CA LEU A 42 11.51 37.26 -5.85
C LEU A 42 11.68 37.40 -4.33
N GLU A 43 11.37 38.58 -3.83
CA GLU A 43 11.18 38.89 -2.43
C GLU A 43 9.74 39.36 -2.19
N PRO A 44 9.02 38.82 -1.19
CA PRO A 44 9.48 37.88 -0.16
C PRO A 44 9.53 36.43 -0.64
N SER A 45 10.20 35.57 0.13
CA SER A 45 10.08 34.11 -0.01
C SER A 45 8.64 33.65 0.25
N LEU A 46 8.18 32.64 -0.48
CA LEU A 46 6.83 32.08 -0.39
C LEU A 46 6.85 30.72 0.32
N SER A 47 5.70 30.12 0.63
CA SER A 47 5.70 28.68 0.99
C SER A 47 6.07 27.82 -0.22
N PHE A 48 6.61 26.61 0.00
CA PHE A 48 7.02 25.72 -1.09
C PHE A 48 5.91 25.47 -2.12
N GLY A 49 4.69 25.18 -1.67
CA GLY A 49 3.54 24.98 -2.56
C GLY A 49 3.17 26.20 -3.38
N GLN A 50 3.21 27.39 -2.78
CA GLN A 50 2.98 28.67 -3.45
C GLN A 50 4.06 28.93 -4.51
N ALA A 51 5.33 28.77 -4.15
CA ALA A 51 6.47 28.92 -5.07
C ALA A 51 6.36 27.95 -6.26
N TYR A 52 6.07 26.67 -5.99
CA TYR A 52 5.92 25.63 -7.01
C TYR A 52 4.77 25.92 -7.97
N ALA A 53 3.60 26.31 -7.46
CA ALA A 53 2.46 26.67 -8.29
C ALA A 53 2.75 27.90 -9.16
N LEU A 54 3.43 28.91 -8.60
CA LEU A 54 3.81 30.13 -9.31
C LEU A 54 4.79 29.83 -10.45
N VAL A 55 5.86 29.09 -10.17
CA VAL A 55 6.86 28.68 -11.19
C VAL A 55 6.22 27.82 -12.29
N LYS A 56 5.35 26.88 -11.93
CA LYS A 56 4.62 26.07 -12.91
C LYS A 56 3.73 26.92 -13.84
N SER A 57 3.11 27.98 -13.29
CA SER A 57 2.30 28.93 -14.06
C SER A 57 3.16 29.83 -14.96
N LEU A 58 4.36 30.20 -14.51
CA LEU A 58 5.30 31.06 -15.23
C LEU A 58 5.97 30.36 -16.40
N ASN A 59 6.47 29.13 -16.21
CA ASN A 59 7.15 28.38 -17.28
C ASN A 59 6.20 27.95 -18.42
N GLY A 60 4.88 28.17 -18.28
CA GLY A 60 3.89 28.05 -19.35
C GLY A 60 3.52 29.37 -20.04
N ARG A 61 4.15 30.49 -19.68
CA ARG A 61 3.82 31.85 -20.18
C ARG A 61 5.10 32.59 -20.56
N ARG A 62 4.98 33.59 -21.45
CA ARG A 62 6.09 34.51 -21.75
C ARG A 62 6.14 35.63 -20.70
N GLY A 63 7.33 35.89 -20.15
CA GLY A 63 7.60 37.01 -19.27
C GLY A 63 8.62 36.70 -18.17
N ASP A 64 9.50 37.67 -17.91
CA ASP A 64 10.64 37.58 -17.01
C ASP A 64 10.68 38.70 -15.96
N ASP A 65 9.58 39.44 -15.84
CA ASP A 65 9.44 40.64 -15.04
C ASP A 65 8.44 40.48 -13.89
N LEU A 66 8.34 41.52 -13.05
CA LEU A 66 7.41 41.55 -11.92
C LEU A 66 5.94 41.50 -12.39
N ALA A 67 5.64 42.04 -13.57
CA ALA A 67 4.30 41.98 -14.14
C ALA A 67 3.92 40.54 -14.53
N ALA A 68 4.86 39.73 -15.04
CA ALA A 68 4.64 38.31 -15.30
C ALA A 68 4.33 37.55 -14.02
N LEU A 69 5.07 37.81 -12.93
CA LEU A 69 4.82 37.23 -11.61
C LEU A 69 3.41 37.56 -11.10
N ARG A 70 3.00 38.83 -11.17
CA ARG A 70 1.67 39.29 -10.76
C ARG A 70 0.54 38.70 -11.63
N ARG A 71 0.74 38.59 -12.95
CA ARG A 71 -0.21 37.92 -13.85
C ARG A 71 -0.33 36.42 -13.56
N ALA A 72 0.78 35.77 -13.22
CA ALA A 72 0.81 34.35 -12.88
C ALA A 72 0.11 34.09 -11.54
N SER A 73 0.35 34.91 -10.51
CA SER A 73 -0.32 34.81 -9.20
C SER A 73 -1.82 35.11 -9.28
N ALA A 74 -2.23 36.12 -10.06
CA ALA A 74 -3.64 36.41 -10.31
C ALA A 74 -4.34 35.22 -11.00
N GLY A 75 -3.65 34.55 -11.93
CA GLY A 75 -4.15 33.32 -12.57
C GLY A 75 -4.35 32.15 -11.61
N LEU A 76 -3.64 32.15 -10.48
CA LEU A 76 -3.78 31.19 -9.37
C LEU A 76 -4.82 31.63 -8.33
N GLY A 77 -5.50 32.76 -8.54
CA GLY A 77 -6.54 33.29 -7.66
C GLY A 77 -6.01 34.06 -6.45
N TRP A 78 -4.75 34.50 -6.46
CA TRP A 78 -4.21 35.31 -5.36
C TRP A 78 -4.68 36.76 -5.49
N LYS A 79 -5.00 37.40 -4.36
CA LYS A 79 -5.43 38.80 -4.32
C LYS A 79 -4.25 39.72 -4.71
N ALA A 80 -4.54 40.80 -5.43
CA ALA A 80 -3.52 41.78 -5.83
C ALA A 80 -2.74 42.33 -4.62
N SER A 81 -3.46 42.66 -3.53
CA SER A 81 -2.88 43.14 -2.26
C SER A 81 -1.83 42.20 -1.64
N ALA A 82 -1.89 40.90 -1.93
CA ALA A 82 -0.90 39.94 -1.47
C ALA A 82 0.44 40.03 -2.24
N THR A 83 0.49 40.80 -3.32
CA THR A 83 1.64 40.88 -4.26
C THR A 83 2.16 42.30 -4.50
N ASP A 84 1.53 43.31 -3.90
CA ASP A 84 1.89 44.72 -4.10
C ASP A 84 3.31 45.02 -3.60
N HIS A 85 3.70 44.40 -2.49
CA HIS A 85 5.01 44.54 -1.86
C HIS A 85 6.13 43.70 -2.52
N TRP A 86 5.82 42.92 -3.57
CA TRP A 86 6.81 42.05 -4.22
C TRP A 86 7.89 42.85 -4.94
N ARG A 87 9.14 42.40 -4.79
CA ARG A 87 10.32 42.98 -5.43
C ARG A 87 11.13 41.89 -6.12
N LEU A 88 11.82 42.27 -7.19
CA LEU A 88 12.81 41.44 -7.86
C LEU A 88 14.18 42.08 -7.70
N TRP A 89 15.08 41.40 -7.01
CA TRP A 89 16.48 41.81 -6.93
C TRP A 89 17.33 40.89 -7.81
N SER A 90 18.47 41.39 -8.27
CA SER A 90 19.36 40.66 -9.17
C SER A 90 20.65 40.28 -8.48
N TRP A 91 21.11 39.07 -8.74
CA TRP A 91 22.42 38.57 -8.34
C TRP A 91 23.22 38.16 -9.57
N ARG A 92 24.54 38.41 -9.53
CA ARG A 92 25.50 37.95 -10.53
C ARG A 92 26.68 37.29 -9.82
N PRO A 93 27.28 36.24 -10.42
CA PRO A 93 28.45 35.60 -9.86
C PRO A 93 29.61 36.59 -9.70
N GLN A 94 30.26 36.57 -8.54
CA GLN A 94 31.51 37.28 -8.26
C GLN A 94 32.69 36.32 -8.22
N ALA A 95 33.92 36.84 -8.31
CA ALA A 95 35.14 36.01 -8.25
C ALA A 95 35.29 35.25 -6.91
N SER A 96 34.70 35.76 -5.83
CA SER A 96 34.70 35.16 -4.50
C SER A 96 33.67 34.04 -4.29
N ASP A 97 32.74 33.84 -5.22
CA ASP A 97 31.67 32.84 -5.10
C ASP A 97 32.13 31.43 -5.52
N GLU A 98 33.44 31.19 -5.55
CA GLU A 98 34.03 29.93 -6.01
C GLU A 98 34.11 28.91 -4.87
N VAL A 99 33.26 27.88 -4.96
CA VAL A 99 33.37 26.71 -4.08
C VAL A 99 34.62 25.92 -4.48
N THR A 100 35.53 25.71 -3.53
CA THR A 100 36.74 24.92 -3.80
C THR A 100 36.36 23.53 -4.33
N LYS A 101 37.15 23.03 -5.30
CA LYS A 101 36.92 21.71 -5.92
C LYS A 101 36.76 20.61 -4.87
N THR A 102 37.54 20.67 -3.79
CA THR A 102 37.51 19.73 -2.67
C THR A 102 36.20 19.78 -1.89
N ALA A 103 35.73 20.99 -1.52
CA ALA A 103 34.46 21.16 -0.81
C ALA A 103 33.25 20.69 -1.64
N TRP A 104 33.30 20.89 -2.96
CA TRP A 104 32.27 20.38 -3.85
C TRP A 104 32.26 18.84 -3.91
N ILE A 105 33.43 18.19 -4.01
CA ILE A 105 33.50 16.71 -4.05
C ILE A 105 32.91 16.11 -2.76
N GLU A 106 33.23 16.69 -1.62
CA GLU A 106 32.66 16.27 -0.34
C GLU A 106 31.13 16.45 -0.30
N THR A 107 30.65 17.61 -0.72
CA THR A 107 29.22 17.90 -0.85
C THR A 107 28.52 16.92 -1.79
N ASP A 108 29.10 16.61 -2.95
CA ASP A 108 28.52 15.69 -3.92
C ASP A 108 28.45 14.25 -3.37
N ARG A 109 29.41 13.83 -2.54
CA ARG A 109 29.36 12.56 -1.81
C ARG A 109 28.21 12.54 -0.79
N LEU A 110 27.99 13.63 -0.07
CA LEU A 110 26.86 13.76 0.86
C LEU A 110 25.52 13.73 0.11
N VAL A 111 25.41 14.44 -1.02
CA VAL A 111 24.22 14.42 -1.90
C VAL A 111 23.98 13.03 -2.48
N SER A 112 25.04 12.33 -2.91
CA SER A 112 24.97 10.93 -3.38
C SER A 112 24.45 10.01 -2.28
N SER A 113 24.98 10.16 -1.08
CA SER A 113 24.55 9.40 0.09
C SER A 113 23.08 9.66 0.39
N LEU A 114 22.67 10.93 0.49
CA LEU A 114 21.28 11.34 0.69
C LEU A 114 20.35 10.72 -0.37
N ALA A 115 20.68 10.87 -1.65
CA ALA A 115 19.93 10.30 -2.77
C ALA A 115 19.81 8.78 -2.65
N GLN A 116 20.91 8.09 -2.33
CA GLN A 116 20.91 6.66 -2.07
C GLN A 116 20.06 6.31 -0.85
N GLY A 117 19.95 7.16 0.16
CA GLY A 117 19.10 6.93 1.33
C GLY A 117 17.61 7.05 1.04
N VAL A 118 17.23 8.00 0.19
CA VAL A 118 15.83 8.26 -0.18
C VAL A 118 15.36 7.53 -1.43
N GLU A 119 16.27 6.90 -2.19
CA GLU A 119 15.96 6.17 -3.44
C GLU A 119 14.72 5.26 -3.30
N GLY A 120 13.72 5.45 -4.18
CA GLY A 120 12.47 4.70 -4.17
C GLY A 120 11.53 5.04 -3.00
N ARG A 121 11.86 6.03 -2.15
CA ARG A 121 11.01 6.48 -1.05
C ARG A 121 10.24 7.75 -1.42
N SER A 122 9.07 7.90 -0.82
CA SER A 122 8.23 9.09 -0.85
C SER A 122 8.00 9.54 0.60
N LEU A 123 8.76 10.55 1.03
CA LEU A 123 8.91 10.94 2.44
C LEU A 123 8.42 12.35 2.67
N LEU A 124 7.80 12.56 3.82
CA LEU A 124 7.64 13.91 4.38
C LEU A 124 8.98 14.42 4.92
N LEU A 125 9.07 15.72 5.16
CA LEU A 125 10.30 16.33 5.66
C LEU A 125 10.66 15.79 7.05
N GLU A 126 9.67 15.62 7.92
CA GLU A 126 9.85 15.06 9.27
C GLU A 126 10.30 13.59 9.20
N GLU A 127 9.85 12.85 8.19
CA GLU A 127 10.24 11.47 7.94
C GLU A 127 11.68 11.38 7.41
N LEU A 128 12.06 12.32 6.56
CA LEU A 128 13.43 12.45 6.08
C LEU A 128 14.38 12.80 7.23
N GLU A 129 14.03 13.74 8.10
CA GLU A 129 14.82 14.09 9.28
C GLU A 129 15.01 12.90 10.21
N ALA A 130 13.96 12.10 10.43
CA ALA A 130 14.06 10.87 11.21
C ALA A 130 15.01 9.84 10.57
N LEU A 131 14.91 9.64 9.25
CA LEU A 131 15.83 8.79 8.48
C LEU A 131 17.30 9.26 8.60
N LEU A 132 17.53 10.57 8.51
CA LEU A 132 18.85 11.18 8.59
C LEU A 132 19.49 10.98 9.97
N LYS A 133 18.71 11.20 11.03
CA LYS A 133 19.14 11.00 12.43
C LYS A 133 19.59 9.56 12.67
N GLU A 134 18.83 8.58 12.20
CA GLU A 134 19.15 7.16 12.36
C GLU A 134 20.43 6.76 11.62
N LYS A 135 20.63 7.29 10.42
CA LYS A 135 21.85 7.03 9.64
C LYS A 135 23.09 7.82 10.12
N SER A 136 22.97 8.57 11.21
CA SER A 136 24.01 9.51 11.68
C SER A 136 24.42 10.54 10.63
N TRP A 137 23.57 10.77 9.62
CA TRP A 137 23.72 11.84 8.64
C TRP A 137 23.32 13.16 9.32
N GLY A 138 24.26 13.72 10.06
CA GLY A 138 24.02 14.91 10.89
C GLY A 138 24.98 15.09 12.06
N LYS A 139 25.92 14.17 12.30
CA LYS A 139 27.05 14.37 13.23
C LYS A 139 28.34 14.84 12.55
N ALA A 140 28.39 14.87 11.22
CA ALA A 140 29.45 15.59 10.52
C ALA A 140 29.05 17.06 10.47
N GLU A 141 29.88 17.92 11.05
CA GLU A 141 29.86 19.38 10.92
C GLU A 141 30.07 19.81 9.46
N SER A 142 29.21 19.38 8.54
CA SER A 142 29.26 19.86 7.16
C SER A 142 28.75 21.29 7.14
N HIS A 143 29.50 22.22 6.55
CA HIS A 143 29.11 23.62 6.32
C HIS A 143 27.81 23.81 5.50
N ALA A 144 27.13 22.73 5.12
CA ALA A 144 25.91 22.67 4.33
C ALA A 144 24.75 22.05 5.14
N GLY A 145 23.69 22.81 5.39
CA GLY A 145 22.48 22.31 6.06
C GLY A 145 21.60 21.43 5.15
N LEU A 146 20.61 20.74 5.73
CA LEU A 146 19.69 19.87 5.00
C LEU A 146 18.98 20.55 3.80
N PRO A 147 18.50 21.81 3.88
CA PRO A 147 17.90 22.50 2.73
C PRO A 147 18.85 22.63 1.54
N TYR A 148 20.14 22.88 1.81
CA TYR A 148 21.18 22.97 0.79
C TYR A 148 21.38 21.62 0.07
N LEU A 149 21.54 20.53 0.84
CA LEU A 149 21.73 19.19 0.28
C LEU A 149 20.51 18.73 -0.53
N LEU A 150 19.29 19.00 -0.03
CA LEU A 150 18.06 18.69 -0.74
C LEU A 150 17.92 19.47 -2.04
N GLN A 151 18.23 20.77 -2.02
CA GLN A 151 18.17 21.61 -3.21
C GLN A 151 19.18 21.13 -4.26
N LEU A 152 20.43 20.86 -3.87
CA LEU A 152 21.43 20.30 -4.79
C LEU A 152 21.00 18.95 -5.37
N ALA A 153 20.49 18.04 -4.53
CA ALA A 153 19.99 16.74 -4.99
C ALA A 153 18.84 16.88 -5.99
N TRP A 154 17.97 17.87 -5.80
CA TRP A 154 16.87 18.18 -6.71
C TRP A 154 17.37 18.76 -8.05
N LEU A 155 18.29 19.71 -8.01
CA LEU A 155 18.92 20.30 -9.20
C LEU A 155 19.67 19.24 -10.03
N GLN A 156 20.36 18.31 -9.36
CA GLN A 156 21.06 17.19 -9.98
C GLN A 156 20.13 16.05 -10.44
N LYS A 157 18.80 16.20 -10.29
CA LYS A 157 17.79 15.19 -10.66
C LYS A 157 17.99 13.82 -9.97
N ARG A 158 18.61 13.80 -8.78
CA ARG A 158 18.80 12.60 -7.95
C ARG A 158 17.59 12.34 -7.04
N LEU A 159 16.78 13.37 -6.80
CA LEU A 159 15.46 13.29 -6.17
C LEU A 159 14.52 14.33 -6.81
N ALA A 160 13.24 14.20 -6.52
CA ALA A 160 12.22 15.16 -6.90
C ALA A 160 11.54 15.75 -5.66
N LEU A 161 11.29 17.06 -5.70
CA LEU A 161 10.50 17.76 -4.70
C LEU A 161 9.18 18.20 -5.32
N HIS A 162 8.08 17.83 -4.68
CA HIS A 162 6.72 18.19 -5.11
C HIS A 162 5.91 18.69 -3.91
N PRO A 163 4.91 19.55 -4.10
CA PRO A 163 4.00 19.85 -3.00
C PRO A 163 3.24 18.57 -2.63
N GLY A 164 3.13 18.27 -1.34
CA GLY A 164 2.44 17.05 -0.90
C GLY A 164 0.99 16.97 -1.38
N ILE A 165 0.34 18.13 -1.52
CA ILE A 165 -0.96 18.28 -2.18
C ILE A 165 -0.87 19.24 -3.34
N GLN A 166 -1.31 18.77 -4.50
CA GLN A 166 -1.39 19.58 -5.70
C GLN A 166 -2.83 20.07 -5.88
N ALA A 167 -3.01 21.39 -5.89
CA ALA A 167 -4.28 22.03 -6.25
C ALA A 167 -4.32 22.33 -7.75
N GLY A 168 -5.51 22.16 -8.34
CA GLY A 168 -5.86 22.54 -9.71
C GLY A 168 -7.20 23.28 -9.74
N ASN A 169 -7.44 24.03 -10.82
CA ASN A 169 -8.68 24.76 -11.01
C ASN A 169 -9.62 23.96 -11.94
N VAL A 170 -10.87 23.71 -11.54
CA VAL A 170 -11.89 23.12 -12.40
C VAL A 170 -12.82 24.21 -12.92
N ARG A 171 -13.08 24.23 -14.23
CA ARG A 171 -14.15 25.03 -14.83
C ARG A 171 -15.40 24.16 -14.93
N HIS A 172 -16.51 24.56 -14.32
CA HIS A 172 -17.81 23.93 -14.59
C HIS A 172 -18.33 24.44 -15.94
N ALA A 173 -18.81 23.52 -16.78
CA ALA A 173 -19.27 23.81 -18.14
C ALA A 173 -20.72 24.35 -18.22
N LEU A 174 -21.45 24.41 -17.11
CA LEU A 174 -22.88 24.76 -17.11
C LEU A 174 -23.19 25.66 -15.90
N GLY A 175 -23.56 26.92 -16.15
CA GLY A 175 -24.18 27.80 -15.17
C GLY A 175 -23.50 29.16 -14.98
N LEU A 176 -24.29 30.23 -15.11
CA LEU A 176 -23.94 31.65 -14.99
C LEU A 176 -23.09 31.98 -13.74
N ALA A 177 -22.16 32.93 -13.90
CA ALA A 177 -21.17 33.41 -12.93
C ALA A 177 -20.19 32.33 -12.41
N GLY A 178 -19.16 32.05 -13.21
CA GLY A 178 -18.17 31.00 -12.98
C GLY A 178 -17.34 31.14 -11.69
N TRP A 179 -17.81 30.53 -10.59
CA TRP A 179 -17.00 30.28 -9.41
C TRP A 179 -16.03 29.12 -9.70
N ARG A 180 -14.73 29.41 -9.82
CA ARG A 180 -13.68 28.38 -9.88
C ARG A 180 -13.51 27.78 -8.49
N ARG A 181 -13.94 26.53 -8.29
CA ARG A 181 -13.57 25.79 -7.08
C ARG A 181 -12.25 25.06 -7.32
N ALA A 182 -11.33 25.19 -6.38
CA ALA A 182 -10.08 24.45 -6.41
C ALA A 182 -10.34 22.98 -6.09
N GLN A 183 -9.91 22.08 -6.97
CA GLN A 183 -9.83 20.66 -6.69
C GLN A 183 -8.39 20.33 -6.32
N ALA A 184 -8.19 19.56 -5.26
CA ALA A 184 -6.86 19.17 -4.81
C ALA A 184 -6.72 17.65 -4.80
N ARG A 185 -5.49 17.18 -5.06
CA ARG A 185 -5.11 15.77 -4.99
C ARG A 185 -3.86 15.61 -4.14
N CYS A 186 -3.91 14.68 -3.20
CA CYS A 186 -2.76 14.24 -2.43
C CYS A 186 -1.83 13.39 -3.32
N LEU A 187 -0.57 13.80 -3.47
CA LEU A 187 0.41 13.07 -4.27
C LEU A 187 1.01 11.85 -3.54
N ARG A 188 0.65 11.64 -2.27
CA ARG A 188 1.09 10.50 -1.47
C ARG A 188 0.09 9.34 -1.49
N CYS A 189 -1.20 9.66 -1.31
CA CYS A 189 -2.24 8.65 -1.12
C CYS A 189 -3.36 8.74 -2.17
N GLY A 190 -3.27 9.67 -3.12
CA GLY A 190 -4.21 9.80 -4.23
C GLY A 190 -5.56 10.41 -3.88
N SER A 191 -5.87 10.59 -2.59
CA SER A 191 -7.12 11.20 -2.13
C SER A 191 -7.34 12.58 -2.72
N THR A 192 -8.59 12.89 -3.02
CA THR A 192 -9.01 14.17 -3.60
C THR A 192 -9.86 14.98 -2.63
N GLY A 193 -10.05 16.26 -2.94
CA GLY A 193 -10.94 17.17 -2.24
C GLY A 193 -11.33 18.35 -3.11
N ILE A 194 -12.43 19.01 -2.77
CA ILE A 194 -12.90 20.22 -3.44
C ILE A 194 -13.10 21.31 -2.39
N GLN A 195 -12.53 22.49 -2.61
CA GLN A 195 -12.63 23.61 -1.69
C GLN A 195 -14.10 24.00 -1.44
N GLY A 196 -14.45 24.20 -0.16
CA GLY A 196 -15.80 24.60 0.25
C GLY A 196 -16.84 23.47 0.34
N LYS A 197 -16.44 22.21 0.19
CA LYS A 197 -17.29 21.03 0.49
C LYS A 197 -16.63 20.18 1.57
N THR A 198 -17.30 20.00 2.71
CA THR A 198 -16.73 19.33 3.89
C THR A 198 -17.17 17.88 4.07
N GLU A 199 -18.35 17.47 3.61
CA GLU A 199 -18.91 16.16 3.98
C GLU A 199 -18.99 15.12 2.84
N GLU A 200 -18.96 15.54 1.57
CA GLU A 200 -19.14 14.62 0.41
C GLU A 200 -17.98 14.60 -0.61
N ALA A 201 -16.92 15.41 -0.43
CA ALA A 201 -15.96 15.70 -1.51
C ALA A 201 -14.58 15.01 -1.42
N GLY A 202 -14.34 14.18 -0.40
CA GLY A 202 -13.11 13.38 -0.23
C GLY A 202 -12.27 13.76 0.98
N LEU A 203 -11.07 13.15 1.10
CA LEU A 203 -10.21 13.22 2.31
C LEU A 203 -9.17 14.36 2.26
N VAL A 204 -9.28 15.29 1.31
CA VAL A 204 -8.45 16.50 1.27
C VAL A 204 -9.32 17.69 1.67
N VAL A 205 -8.94 18.35 2.75
CA VAL A 205 -9.71 19.43 3.36
C VAL A 205 -8.87 20.70 3.48
N TRP A 206 -9.53 21.85 3.49
CA TRP A 206 -8.90 23.17 3.56
C TRP A 206 -8.96 23.68 5.00
N SER A 207 -7.84 24.26 5.46
CA SER A 207 -7.72 24.84 6.80
C SER A 207 -6.76 26.00 6.77
N GLY A 208 -7.00 27.02 7.60
CA GLY A 208 -6.02 28.09 7.85
C GLY A 208 -4.69 27.50 8.31
N CYS A 209 -3.61 27.84 7.61
CA CYS A 209 -2.28 27.31 7.89
C CYS A 209 -1.34 28.42 8.36
N PRO A 210 -0.85 28.35 9.62
CA PRO A 210 0.11 29.33 10.13
C PRO A 210 1.42 29.39 9.33
N SER A 211 1.83 28.27 8.72
CA SER A 211 3.10 28.22 7.97
C SER A 211 3.06 28.96 6.63
N CYS A 212 1.91 29.06 5.97
CA CYS A 212 1.81 29.73 4.67
C CYS A 212 0.85 30.93 4.67
N GLY A 213 0.17 31.19 5.80
CA GLY A 213 -0.73 32.33 5.97
C GLY A 213 -2.00 32.28 5.12
N THR A 214 -2.33 31.11 4.55
CA THR A 214 -3.48 30.94 3.66
C THR A 214 -4.32 29.74 4.07
N ASP A 215 -5.50 29.62 3.45
CA ASP A 215 -6.31 28.41 3.49
C ASP A 215 -5.61 27.30 2.69
N CYS A 216 -4.91 26.41 3.41
CA CYS A 216 -4.02 25.41 2.84
C CYS A 216 -4.66 24.02 2.89
N PRO A 217 -4.74 23.31 1.75
CA PRO A 217 -5.25 21.96 1.76
C PRO A 217 -4.29 21.02 2.48
N TYR A 218 -4.85 20.11 3.29
CA TYR A 218 -4.15 18.99 3.90
C TYR A 218 -4.97 17.71 3.76
N CYS A 219 -4.30 16.55 3.86
CA CYS A 219 -4.94 15.26 3.64
C CYS A 219 -5.20 14.55 4.98
N GLU A 220 -6.47 14.30 5.28
CA GLU A 220 -6.90 13.56 6.46
C GLU A 220 -6.56 12.08 6.36
N GLY A 221 -6.64 11.52 5.14
CA GLY A 221 -6.31 10.13 4.87
C GLY A 221 -4.86 9.74 5.20
N CYS A 222 -3.93 10.70 5.20
CA CYS A 222 -2.53 10.47 5.54
C CYS A 222 -2.20 10.68 7.03
N LEU A 223 -3.12 11.19 7.86
CA LEU A 223 -2.78 11.69 9.21
C LEU A 223 -2.03 10.69 10.07
N THR A 224 -2.41 9.41 10.04
CA THR A 224 -1.74 8.33 10.78
C THR A 224 -0.30 8.07 10.34
N MET A 225 0.06 8.50 9.12
CA MET A 225 1.38 8.37 8.49
C MET A 225 2.11 9.72 8.37
N GLY A 226 1.54 10.78 8.94
CA GLY A 226 2.05 12.14 8.89
C GLY A 226 1.23 13.09 8.01
N ARG A 227 1.16 14.34 8.42
CA ARG A 227 0.29 15.35 7.80
C ARG A 227 0.86 15.84 6.46
N VAL A 228 0.18 15.48 5.37
CA VAL A 228 0.52 15.96 4.02
C VAL A 228 -0.17 17.30 3.77
N ARG A 229 0.58 18.34 3.36
CA ARG A 229 0.07 19.67 3.02
C ARG A 229 0.55 20.12 1.64
N SER A 230 -0.12 21.09 1.05
CA SER A 230 0.37 21.76 -0.17
C SER A 230 1.59 22.65 0.07
N CYS A 231 1.66 23.31 1.23
CA CYS A 231 2.74 24.24 1.58
C CYS A 231 4.08 23.57 1.98
N SER A 232 4.12 22.24 2.10
CA SER A 232 5.31 21.47 2.47
C SER A 232 5.76 20.56 1.33
N PRO A 233 7.08 20.39 1.14
CA PRO A 233 7.59 19.47 0.13
C PRO A 233 7.38 18.02 0.54
N LEU A 234 7.06 17.19 -0.45
CA LEU A 234 7.14 15.74 -0.45
C LEU A 234 8.42 15.38 -1.21
N VAL A 235 9.31 14.65 -0.54
CA VAL A 235 10.62 14.25 -1.07
C VAL A 235 10.47 12.88 -1.70
N GLN A 236 10.69 12.79 -3.01
CA GLN A 236 10.61 11.54 -3.77
C GLN A 236 11.99 11.17 -4.30
N GLY A 237 12.59 10.10 -3.78
CA GLY A 237 13.87 9.63 -4.26
C GLY A 237 13.73 8.95 -5.61
N ILE A 238 14.51 9.40 -6.58
CA ILE A 238 14.51 8.83 -7.93
C ILE A 238 15.38 7.58 -7.89
N ARG A 239 14.84 6.46 -8.38
CA ARG A 239 15.64 5.26 -8.61
C ARG A 239 16.62 5.56 -9.74
N ALA A 240 17.89 5.19 -9.58
CA ALA A 240 18.89 5.38 -10.63
C ALA A 240 18.61 4.40 -11.79
N THR A 241 17.55 4.62 -12.55
CA THR A 241 17.18 3.86 -13.74
C THR A 241 17.94 4.45 -14.92
N GLY A 242 19.24 4.15 -15.04
CA GLY A 242 20.00 4.60 -16.22
C GLY A 242 21.50 4.78 -16.05
N MET A 243 22.05 4.83 -14.83
CA MET A 243 23.44 4.37 -14.72
C MET A 243 23.35 2.88 -14.96
N LYS A 244 23.85 2.42 -16.11
CA LYS A 244 24.38 1.07 -16.23
C LYS A 244 25.11 0.85 -14.90
N ARG A 245 24.53 0.07 -13.97
CA ARG A 245 25.39 -0.63 -13.01
C ARG A 245 26.46 -1.19 -13.92
N GLU A 246 27.72 -0.80 -13.75
CA GLU A 246 28.79 -1.48 -14.45
C GLU A 246 28.51 -2.95 -14.21
N VAL A 247 28.05 -3.62 -15.26
CA VAL A 247 27.68 -5.03 -15.23
C VAL A 247 29.03 -5.72 -15.24
N SER A 248 29.74 -5.61 -14.12
CA SER A 248 30.85 -6.47 -13.76
C SER A 248 30.24 -7.74 -13.19
N LYS A 249 29.59 -8.51 -14.06
CA LYS A 249 29.26 -9.93 -13.91
C LYS A 249 28.62 -10.38 -15.21
N GLY A 250 29.10 -11.51 -15.75
CA GLY A 250 28.74 -12.05 -17.06
C GLY A 250 27.24 -12.31 -17.27
N PRO A 251 26.86 -12.99 -18.38
CA PRO A 251 25.45 -13.24 -18.67
C PRO A 251 24.74 -13.84 -17.45
N LEU A 252 23.65 -13.21 -17.00
CA LEU A 252 22.77 -13.75 -15.97
C LEU A 252 22.27 -15.12 -16.47
N GLN A 253 22.88 -16.20 -15.96
CA GLN A 253 22.39 -17.56 -16.22
C GLN A 253 21.11 -17.77 -15.41
N LEU A 254 20.00 -17.26 -15.94
CA LEU A 254 18.68 -17.45 -15.36
C LEU A 254 18.27 -18.92 -15.54
N LYS A 255 17.80 -19.53 -14.45
CA LYS A 255 17.39 -20.94 -14.45
C LYS A 255 16.11 -21.14 -15.28
N SER A 256 15.88 -22.37 -15.74
CA SER A 256 14.60 -22.77 -16.34
C SER A 256 13.46 -22.62 -15.32
N ASN A 257 12.20 -22.56 -15.78
CA ASN A 257 11.06 -22.52 -14.87
C ASN A 257 11.04 -23.75 -13.95
N THR A 258 11.29 -24.93 -14.51
CA THR A 258 11.34 -26.20 -13.80
C THR A 258 12.32 -26.15 -12.62
N ALA A 259 13.53 -25.63 -12.84
CA ALA A 259 14.53 -25.50 -11.78
C ALA A 259 14.12 -24.53 -10.66
N TYR A 260 13.30 -23.51 -10.95
CA TYR A 260 12.73 -22.63 -9.92
C TYR A 260 11.56 -23.26 -9.16
N LEU A 261 10.89 -24.26 -9.73
CA LEU A 261 9.70 -24.89 -9.13
C LEU A 261 10.08 -26.08 -8.26
N GLU A 262 11.01 -26.91 -8.72
CA GLU A 262 11.46 -28.14 -8.03
C GLU A 262 12.06 -27.84 -6.65
N SER A 263 12.67 -26.67 -6.46
CA SER A 263 13.29 -26.28 -5.19
C SER A 263 12.31 -26.06 -4.03
N TRP A 264 11.01 -25.97 -4.29
CA TRP A 264 10.01 -25.58 -3.27
C TRP A 264 9.02 -26.68 -2.89
N GLY A 265 9.10 -27.87 -3.49
CA GLY A 265 8.22 -29.00 -3.15
C GLY A 265 6.72 -28.69 -3.32
N LEU A 266 6.37 -27.91 -4.35
CA LEU A 266 4.99 -27.51 -4.62
C LEU A 266 4.16 -28.72 -5.07
N SER A 267 2.90 -28.78 -4.65
CA SER A 267 1.95 -29.74 -5.23
C SER A 267 1.72 -29.45 -6.72
N PRO A 268 1.29 -30.43 -7.54
CA PRO A 268 1.13 -30.23 -8.99
C PRO A 268 0.27 -29.02 -9.37
N ILE A 269 -0.81 -28.77 -8.61
CA ILE A 269 -1.70 -27.63 -8.85
C ILE A 269 -1.05 -26.28 -8.52
N GLN A 270 -0.20 -26.26 -7.49
CA GLN A 270 0.57 -25.07 -7.10
C GLN A 270 1.67 -24.81 -8.12
N ALA A 271 2.40 -25.86 -8.53
CA ALA A 271 3.48 -25.77 -9.51
C ALA A 271 2.97 -25.20 -10.84
N ALA A 272 1.85 -25.70 -11.36
CA ALA A 272 1.23 -25.18 -12.59
C ALA A 272 0.90 -23.68 -12.49
N ALA A 273 0.28 -23.25 -11.39
CA ALA A 273 -0.05 -21.84 -11.19
C ALA A 273 1.20 -20.95 -11.05
N SER A 274 2.22 -21.43 -10.33
CA SER A 274 3.51 -20.75 -10.20
C SER A 274 4.26 -20.68 -11.53
N GLU A 275 4.16 -21.70 -12.37
CA GLU A 275 4.76 -21.75 -13.71
C GLU A 275 4.13 -20.72 -14.65
N GLU A 276 2.80 -20.64 -14.70
CA GLU A 276 2.08 -19.64 -15.50
C GLU A 276 2.48 -18.21 -15.07
N ALA A 277 2.51 -17.96 -13.76
CA ALA A 277 2.90 -16.65 -13.22
C ALA A 277 4.39 -16.33 -13.49
N LEU A 278 5.29 -17.30 -13.37
CA LEU A 278 6.71 -17.12 -13.65
C LEU A 278 6.97 -16.87 -15.14
N SER A 279 6.24 -17.57 -16.02
CA SER A 279 6.30 -17.36 -17.46
C SER A 279 5.85 -15.94 -17.84
N PHE A 280 4.78 -15.46 -17.21
CA PHE A 280 4.34 -14.07 -17.34
C PHE A 280 5.42 -13.07 -16.91
N LEU A 281 6.09 -13.28 -15.77
CA LEU A 281 7.17 -12.41 -15.30
C LEU A 281 8.37 -12.40 -16.26
N LYS A 282 8.76 -13.57 -16.79
CA LYS A 282 9.86 -13.70 -17.76
C LYS A 282 9.53 -13.02 -19.08
N ALA A 283 8.31 -13.21 -19.60
CA ALA A 283 7.86 -12.56 -20.82
C ALA A 283 7.87 -11.02 -20.71
N ASN A 284 7.42 -10.47 -19.57
CA ASN A 284 7.44 -9.02 -19.35
C ASN A 284 8.87 -8.45 -19.27
N LYS A 285 9.82 -9.16 -18.66
CA LYS A 285 11.22 -8.71 -18.59
C LYS A 285 11.95 -8.79 -19.95
N SER A 286 11.62 -9.78 -20.79
CA SER A 286 12.21 -9.94 -22.13
C SER A 286 11.83 -8.82 -23.11
N LEU A 287 10.84 -7.98 -22.78
CA LEU A 287 10.28 -6.93 -23.63
C LEU A 287 10.66 -5.51 -23.18
N THR A 288 11.76 -5.37 -22.43
CA THR A 288 12.19 -4.13 -21.73
C THR A 288 12.77 -3.02 -22.61
N SER A 289 12.39 -2.92 -23.89
CA SER A 289 12.68 -1.71 -24.67
C SER A 289 11.51 -0.72 -24.76
N GLU A 290 10.23 -1.12 -24.72
CA GLU A 290 9.16 -0.19 -25.16
C GLU A 290 7.80 -0.23 -24.42
N LYS A 291 7.53 -1.15 -23.48
CA LYS A 291 6.26 -1.13 -22.74
C LYS A 291 6.33 -0.27 -21.47
N THR A 292 5.64 0.86 -21.49
CA THR A 292 5.43 1.79 -20.36
C THR A 292 4.29 1.37 -19.41
N GLY A 293 3.59 0.26 -19.69
CA GLY A 293 2.43 -0.19 -18.93
C GLY A 293 2.73 -1.16 -17.78
N MET A 294 2.02 -1.01 -16.66
CA MET A 294 2.03 -1.98 -15.56
C MET A 294 1.37 -3.30 -15.97
N SER A 295 2.04 -4.42 -15.71
CA SER A 295 1.54 -5.76 -16.02
C SER A 295 0.99 -6.43 -14.76
N ARG A 296 -0.24 -6.96 -14.82
CA ARG A 296 -0.90 -7.63 -13.68
C ARG A 296 -1.21 -9.09 -14.01
N PHE A 297 -1.01 -9.97 -13.04
CA PHE A 297 -1.39 -11.38 -13.09
C PHE A 297 -2.16 -11.76 -11.83
N LEU A 298 -3.26 -12.50 -11.97
CA LEU A 298 -4.08 -12.95 -10.83
C LEU A 298 -3.88 -14.44 -10.54
N ILE A 299 -3.48 -14.77 -9.32
CA ILE A 299 -3.57 -16.13 -8.80
C ILE A 299 -4.88 -16.24 -8.01
N TRP A 300 -5.88 -16.84 -8.64
CA TRP A 300 -7.18 -17.11 -8.03
C TRP A 300 -7.14 -18.48 -7.36
N ALA A 301 -6.84 -18.49 -6.07
CA ALA A 301 -6.57 -19.69 -5.30
C ALA A 301 -7.46 -19.79 -4.06
N VAL A 302 -8.11 -20.94 -3.89
CA VAL A 302 -9.01 -21.20 -2.76
C VAL A 302 -8.31 -21.07 -1.40
N THR A 303 -9.09 -20.90 -0.34
CA THR A 303 -8.55 -20.85 1.03
C THR A 303 -7.85 -22.16 1.36
N GLY A 304 -6.63 -22.08 1.90
CA GLY A 304 -5.81 -23.26 2.20
C GLY A 304 -5.12 -23.88 0.98
N ALA A 305 -5.06 -23.20 -0.18
CA ALA A 305 -4.31 -23.66 -1.35
C ALA A 305 -2.78 -23.47 -1.27
N GLY A 306 -2.25 -22.90 -0.16
CA GLY A 306 -0.82 -22.58 -0.03
C GLY A 306 -0.37 -21.42 -0.93
N LYS A 307 -1.10 -20.29 -0.89
CA LYS A 307 -0.79 -19.08 -1.68
C LYS A 307 0.60 -18.53 -1.42
N THR A 308 1.08 -18.66 -0.20
CA THR A 308 2.41 -18.23 0.21
C THR A 308 3.50 -19.03 -0.50
N GLU A 309 3.38 -20.35 -0.56
CA GLU A 309 4.35 -21.20 -1.26
C GLU A 309 4.37 -20.92 -2.76
N MET A 310 3.20 -20.66 -3.36
CA MET A 310 3.08 -20.38 -4.79
C MET A 310 3.87 -19.15 -5.24
N ILE A 311 4.16 -18.19 -4.36
CA ILE A 311 4.91 -16.98 -4.70
C ILE A 311 6.43 -17.12 -4.57
N PHE A 312 6.93 -18.18 -3.94
CA PHE A 312 8.38 -18.34 -3.71
C PHE A 312 9.21 -18.37 -5.01
N PRO A 313 8.81 -19.09 -6.08
CA PRO A 313 9.54 -19.07 -7.34
C PRO A 313 9.68 -17.68 -7.96
N MET A 314 8.63 -16.85 -7.84
CA MET A 314 8.61 -15.48 -8.36
C MET A 314 9.52 -14.53 -7.57
N ILE A 315 9.53 -14.68 -6.24
CA ILE A 315 10.44 -13.95 -5.36
C ILE A 315 11.88 -14.31 -5.71
N GLN A 316 12.20 -15.61 -5.76
CA GLN A 316 13.54 -16.10 -6.06
C GLN A 316 14.04 -15.60 -7.42
N TYR A 317 13.23 -15.76 -8.47
CA TYR A 317 13.56 -15.27 -9.81
C TYR A 317 13.88 -13.76 -9.82
N THR A 318 13.09 -12.97 -9.10
CA THR A 318 13.26 -11.52 -9.09
C THR A 318 14.51 -11.09 -8.34
N VAL A 319 14.80 -11.71 -7.19
CA VAL A 319 16.01 -11.41 -6.41
C VAL A 319 17.28 -11.90 -7.11
N GLU A 320 17.27 -13.09 -7.71
CA GLU A 320 18.39 -13.60 -8.53
C GLU A 320 18.62 -12.71 -9.78
N SER A 321 17.58 -12.04 -10.28
CA SER A 321 17.71 -11.00 -11.32
C SER A 321 18.14 -9.62 -10.77
N HIS A 322 18.58 -9.53 -9.51
CA HIS A 322 18.93 -8.30 -8.79
C HIS A 322 17.80 -7.26 -8.67
N GLY A 323 16.55 -7.70 -8.77
CA GLY A 323 15.36 -6.88 -8.57
C GLY A 323 14.92 -6.83 -7.10
N LYS A 324 14.09 -5.83 -6.77
CA LYS A 324 13.48 -5.68 -5.44
C LYS A 324 12.03 -6.17 -5.44
N VAL A 325 11.65 -6.88 -4.38
CA VAL A 325 10.31 -7.47 -4.23
C VAL A 325 9.58 -6.86 -3.03
N ALA A 326 8.30 -6.56 -3.20
CA ALA A 326 7.38 -6.25 -2.11
C ALA A 326 6.28 -7.31 -2.02
N VAL A 327 6.09 -7.89 -0.84
CA VAL A 327 4.91 -8.69 -0.48
C VAL A 327 4.04 -7.84 0.43
N VAL A 328 2.83 -7.55 -0.01
CA VAL A 328 1.95 -6.56 0.62
C VAL A 328 0.64 -7.24 1.03
N THR A 329 0.21 -7.03 2.27
CA THR A 329 -1.06 -7.54 2.80
C THR A 329 -1.80 -6.45 3.58
N PRO A 330 -3.15 -6.42 3.63
CA PRO A 330 -3.88 -5.40 4.37
C PRO A 330 -3.71 -5.47 5.90
N ARG A 331 -3.34 -6.63 6.47
CA ARG A 331 -3.45 -6.89 7.91
C ARG A 331 -2.08 -7.12 8.57
N ARG A 332 -1.89 -6.53 9.77
CA ARG A 332 -0.67 -6.72 10.58
C ARG A 332 -0.45 -8.17 10.99
N ASP A 333 -1.50 -8.88 11.39
CA ASP A 333 -1.39 -10.25 11.89
C ASP A 333 -0.88 -11.21 10.80
N VAL A 334 -1.27 -10.96 9.54
CA VAL A 334 -0.76 -11.70 8.37
C VAL A 334 0.73 -11.41 8.13
N VAL A 335 1.17 -10.15 8.28
CA VAL A 335 2.61 -9.81 8.20
C VAL A 335 3.41 -10.59 9.25
N LEU A 336 2.92 -10.65 10.50
CA LEU A 336 3.60 -11.37 11.58
C LEU A 336 3.60 -12.89 11.37
N GLU A 337 2.55 -13.45 10.75
CA GLU A 337 2.49 -14.87 10.36
C GLU A 337 3.46 -15.19 9.20
N LEU A 338 3.55 -14.30 8.20
CA LEU A 338 4.36 -14.52 7.00
C LEU A 338 5.86 -14.30 7.22
N LYS A 339 6.24 -13.38 8.13
CA LYS A 339 7.65 -13.07 8.41
C LYS A 339 8.52 -14.32 8.64
N PRO A 340 8.25 -15.18 9.65
CA PRO A 340 9.11 -16.33 9.92
C PRO A 340 9.09 -17.36 8.77
N ARG A 341 8.00 -17.43 8.01
CA ARG A 341 7.90 -18.33 6.85
C ARG A 341 8.80 -17.86 5.71
N LEU A 342 8.83 -16.55 5.44
CA LEU A 342 9.70 -15.97 4.42
C LEU A 342 11.17 -15.99 4.84
N GLU A 343 11.49 -15.71 6.09
CA GLU A 343 12.87 -15.81 6.61
C GLU A 343 13.41 -17.25 6.52
N LYS A 344 12.57 -18.25 6.84
CA LYS A 344 12.93 -19.66 6.67
C LYS A 344 13.09 -20.07 5.21
N ALA A 345 12.20 -19.58 4.33
CA ALA A 345 12.25 -19.88 2.90
C ALA A 345 13.46 -19.23 2.22
N PHE A 346 13.88 -18.04 2.68
CA PHE A 346 14.92 -17.23 2.05
C PHE A 346 16.00 -16.81 3.06
N PRO A 347 16.82 -17.75 3.57
CA PRO A 347 17.79 -17.48 4.63
C PRO A 347 18.92 -16.52 4.20
N HIS A 348 19.17 -16.39 2.90
CA HIS A 348 20.23 -15.54 2.34
C HIS A 348 19.72 -14.17 1.88
N ILE A 349 18.41 -13.92 1.95
CA ILE A 349 17.79 -12.69 1.46
C ILE A 349 17.48 -11.81 2.65
N ARG A 350 17.84 -10.52 2.58
CA ARG A 350 17.46 -9.57 3.64
C ARG A 350 15.97 -9.25 3.54
N VAL A 351 15.17 -9.78 4.47
CA VAL A 351 13.74 -9.50 4.61
C VAL A 351 13.51 -8.31 5.54
N VAL A 352 12.86 -7.26 5.04
CA VAL A 352 12.45 -6.10 5.84
C VAL A 352 10.95 -6.13 6.09
N THR A 353 10.53 -5.98 7.34
CA THR A 353 9.13 -6.08 7.75
C THR A 353 8.57 -4.72 8.19
N LEU A 354 7.51 -4.25 7.54
CA LEU A 354 6.92 -2.92 7.77
C LEU A 354 5.43 -3.02 8.16
N TYR A 355 5.10 -2.58 9.38
CA TYR A 355 3.71 -2.45 9.86
C TYR A 355 3.62 -1.32 10.89
N GLY A 356 2.41 -1.00 11.36
CA GLY A 356 2.24 0.01 12.41
C GLY A 356 2.98 -0.38 13.69
N GLY A 357 4.07 0.34 14.01
CA GLY A 357 4.95 0.05 15.14
C GLY A 357 6.21 -0.78 14.83
N SER A 358 6.52 -1.08 13.55
CA SER A 358 7.77 -1.78 13.20
C SER A 358 9.00 -0.88 13.36
N GLU A 359 10.07 -1.40 13.96
CA GLU A 359 11.36 -0.70 14.12
C GLU A 359 12.13 -0.57 12.81
N GLN A 360 11.93 -1.47 11.85
CA GLN A 360 12.66 -1.55 10.58
C GLN A 360 12.26 -0.49 9.54
N ARG A 361 11.63 0.62 9.96
CA ARG A 361 10.99 1.64 9.10
C ARG A 361 11.91 2.21 8.01
N TRP A 362 13.21 2.29 8.32
CA TRP A 362 14.22 2.90 7.47
C TRP A 362 15.20 1.89 6.84
N GLU A 363 15.03 0.61 7.18
CA GLU A 363 15.83 -0.46 6.63
C GLU A 363 15.54 -0.69 5.14
N ARG A 364 16.48 -1.35 4.47
CA ARG A 364 16.40 -1.73 3.06
C ARG A 364 16.71 -3.21 2.95
N GLY A 365 15.91 -3.92 2.16
CA GLY A 365 16.09 -5.33 1.85
C GLY A 365 15.74 -5.61 0.40
N GLU A 366 16.13 -6.80 -0.06
CA GLU A 366 15.75 -7.31 -1.37
C GLU A 366 14.28 -7.74 -1.37
N LEU A 367 13.77 -8.19 -0.22
CA LEU A 367 12.37 -8.54 0.02
C LEU A 367 11.80 -7.64 1.12
N THR A 368 10.71 -6.95 0.82
CA THR A 368 9.96 -6.15 1.80
C THR A 368 8.59 -6.78 2.03
N LEU A 369 8.30 -7.19 3.27
CA LEU A 369 6.98 -7.63 3.71
C LEU A 369 6.28 -6.49 4.45
N ALA A 370 5.11 -6.05 3.97
CA ALA A 370 4.51 -4.84 4.50
C ALA A 370 2.98 -4.85 4.56
N THR A 371 2.43 -4.02 5.46
CA THR A 371 1.01 -3.66 5.34
C THR A 371 0.76 -2.70 4.18
N THR A 372 -0.40 -2.77 3.54
CA THR A 372 -0.77 -1.93 2.37
C THR A 372 -0.52 -0.43 2.58
N HIS A 373 -0.76 0.07 3.78
CA HIS A 373 -0.62 1.50 4.10
C HIS A 373 0.85 1.94 4.12
N GLN A 374 1.79 1.04 4.41
CA GLN A 374 3.22 1.35 4.40
C GLN A 374 3.73 1.67 2.98
N MET A 375 3.00 1.25 1.94
CA MET A 375 3.34 1.58 0.55
C MET A 375 3.30 3.08 0.26
N MET A 376 2.58 3.88 1.07
CA MET A 376 2.62 5.36 1.00
C MET A 376 4.00 5.97 1.28
N ARG A 377 4.98 5.18 1.74
CA ARG A 377 6.38 5.60 1.96
C ARG A 377 7.27 5.38 0.75
N PHE A 378 6.74 4.76 -0.30
CA PHE A 378 7.52 4.33 -1.46
C PHE A 378 6.93 4.91 -2.74
N LYS A 379 7.77 5.02 -3.76
CA LYS A 379 7.39 5.36 -5.13
C LYS A 379 8.39 4.70 -6.07
N GLU A 380 7.90 3.92 -7.02
CA GLU A 380 8.72 3.23 -8.03
C GLU A 380 9.92 2.46 -7.45
N ALA A 381 9.69 1.78 -6.32
CA ALA A 381 10.73 1.16 -5.50
C ALA A 381 10.98 -0.33 -5.82
N PHE A 382 9.98 -1.02 -6.37
CA PHE A 382 9.96 -2.47 -6.49
C PHE A 382 9.74 -2.92 -7.94
N ASP A 383 10.46 -3.96 -8.35
CA ASP A 383 10.32 -4.59 -9.68
C ASP A 383 9.19 -5.62 -9.70
N LEU A 384 8.88 -6.20 -8.54
CA LEU A 384 7.79 -7.14 -8.34
C LEU A 384 6.99 -6.73 -7.10
N VAL A 385 5.68 -6.52 -7.25
CA VAL A 385 4.76 -6.26 -6.15
C VAL A 385 3.72 -7.38 -6.09
N ILE A 386 3.77 -8.14 -5.01
CA ILE A 386 2.84 -9.23 -4.73
C ILE A 386 1.83 -8.71 -3.71
N VAL A 387 0.56 -8.66 -4.07
CA VAL A 387 -0.51 -8.21 -3.18
C VAL A 387 -1.33 -9.41 -2.76
N ASP A 388 -1.21 -9.80 -1.49
CA ASP A 388 -2.05 -10.84 -0.90
C ASP A 388 -3.33 -10.26 -0.32
N GLU A 389 -4.38 -11.06 -0.33
CA GLU A 389 -5.68 -10.72 0.22
C GLU A 389 -6.27 -9.41 -0.35
N ILE A 390 -6.20 -9.21 -1.68
CA ILE A 390 -6.75 -8.03 -2.37
C ILE A 390 -8.27 -7.81 -2.14
N ASP A 391 -8.94 -8.84 -1.64
CA ASP A 391 -10.35 -8.87 -1.32
C ASP A 391 -10.64 -8.55 0.15
N ALA A 392 -9.62 -8.38 0.99
CA ALA A 392 -9.83 -8.05 2.41
C ALA A 392 -10.08 -6.57 2.61
N PHE A 393 -10.95 -6.27 3.58
CA PHE A 393 -10.96 -4.97 4.24
C PHE A 393 -9.62 -4.72 4.98
N PRO A 394 -9.08 -3.49 5.00
CA PRO A 394 -9.60 -2.26 4.38
C PRO A 394 -9.12 -2.03 2.94
N TYR A 395 -8.43 -2.99 2.31
CA TYR A 395 -7.88 -2.80 0.97
C TYR A 395 -8.95 -2.80 -0.12
N HIS A 396 -9.86 -3.77 -0.08
CA HIS A 396 -11.01 -3.80 -0.97
C HIS A 396 -11.87 -2.54 -0.76
N ASN A 397 -12.28 -1.91 -1.88
CA ASN A 397 -13.05 -0.66 -1.92
C ASN A 397 -12.36 0.56 -1.30
N ASN A 398 -11.03 0.55 -1.20
CA ASN A 398 -10.27 1.72 -0.73
C ASN A 398 -9.33 2.26 -1.81
N PRO A 399 -9.76 3.30 -2.56
CA PRO A 399 -8.95 3.92 -3.61
C PRO A 399 -7.58 4.42 -3.13
N MET A 400 -7.48 4.82 -1.86
CA MET A 400 -6.23 5.29 -1.28
C MET A 400 -5.17 4.18 -1.24
N LEU A 401 -5.57 2.98 -0.82
CA LEU A 401 -4.67 1.84 -0.69
C LEU A 401 -4.34 1.22 -2.04
N LEU A 402 -5.30 1.22 -2.96
CA LEU A 402 -5.06 0.88 -4.37
C LEU A 402 -3.99 1.81 -4.95
N TYR A 403 -4.18 3.12 -4.84
CA TYR A 403 -3.19 4.11 -5.30
C TYR A 403 -1.83 3.93 -4.63
N ALA A 404 -1.82 3.71 -3.31
CA ALA A 404 -0.60 3.53 -2.55
C ALA A 404 0.21 2.32 -3.02
N VAL A 405 -0.44 1.22 -3.38
CA VAL A 405 0.20 0.00 -3.89
C VAL A 405 0.61 0.14 -5.37
N GLU A 406 -0.19 0.83 -6.19
CA GLU A 406 0.11 0.98 -7.62
C GLU A 406 1.37 1.82 -7.87
N GLN A 407 1.54 2.92 -7.15
CA GLN A 407 2.67 3.83 -7.35
C GLN A 407 4.03 3.27 -6.94
N VAL A 408 4.09 2.17 -6.18
CA VAL A 408 5.36 1.62 -5.69
C VAL A 408 6.06 0.71 -6.70
N CYS A 409 5.35 0.27 -7.72
CA CYS A 409 5.92 -0.54 -8.78
C CYS A 409 6.73 0.35 -9.73
N SER A 410 7.97 -0.04 -10.02
CA SER A 410 8.80 0.67 -10.98
C SER A 410 8.25 0.53 -12.41
N PRO A 411 8.57 1.46 -13.33
CA PRO A 411 8.27 1.29 -14.74
C PRO A 411 8.82 -0.05 -15.27
N GLY A 412 7.99 -0.81 -15.99
CA GLY A 412 8.32 -2.17 -16.45
C GLY A 412 8.23 -3.27 -15.37
N GLY A 413 7.88 -2.93 -14.13
CA GLY A 413 7.64 -3.88 -13.06
C GLY A 413 6.31 -4.64 -13.21
N SER A 414 6.13 -5.68 -12.40
CA SER A 414 4.99 -6.59 -12.46
C SER A 414 4.24 -6.69 -11.14
N PHE A 415 2.92 -6.90 -11.23
CA PHE A 415 2.04 -7.19 -10.11
C PHE A 415 1.55 -8.63 -10.13
N ILE A 416 1.62 -9.29 -8.98
CA ILE A 416 0.98 -10.58 -8.73
C ILE A 416 -0.10 -10.35 -7.68
N LEU A 417 -1.35 -10.56 -8.06
CA LEU A 417 -2.50 -10.41 -7.19
C LEU A 417 -2.92 -11.79 -6.67
N LEU A 418 -3.04 -11.97 -5.36
CA LEU A 418 -3.49 -13.22 -4.76
C LEU A 418 -4.87 -13.02 -4.11
N SER A 419 -5.82 -13.90 -4.45
CA SER A 419 -7.15 -13.88 -3.82
C SER A 419 -7.84 -15.24 -3.88
N ALA A 420 -8.64 -15.54 -2.86
CA ALA A 420 -9.61 -16.63 -2.94
C ALA A 420 -10.96 -16.18 -3.50
N THR A 421 -11.27 -14.90 -3.34
CA THR A 421 -12.56 -14.25 -3.62
C THR A 421 -12.31 -12.92 -4.31
N PRO A 422 -11.73 -12.91 -5.53
CA PRO A 422 -11.35 -11.68 -6.21
C PRO A 422 -12.58 -10.79 -6.42
N PRO A 423 -12.44 -9.45 -6.31
CA PRO A 423 -13.51 -8.50 -6.59
C PRO A 423 -14.19 -8.71 -7.95
N GLU A 424 -15.46 -8.37 -8.06
CA GLU A 424 -16.26 -8.61 -9.27
C GLU A 424 -15.63 -7.98 -10.53
N GLY A 425 -15.08 -6.77 -10.43
CA GLY A 425 -14.39 -6.13 -11.55
C GLY A 425 -13.19 -6.94 -12.09
N LEU A 426 -12.42 -7.58 -11.21
CA LEU A 426 -11.33 -8.47 -11.64
C LEU A 426 -11.87 -9.77 -12.24
N GLN A 427 -12.96 -10.31 -11.69
CA GLN A 427 -13.61 -11.48 -12.27
C GLN A 427 -14.13 -11.20 -13.69
N GLN A 428 -14.68 -10.01 -13.94
CA GLN A 428 -15.13 -9.58 -15.26
C GLN A 428 -13.96 -9.47 -16.24
N GLN A 429 -12.84 -8.86 -15.83
CA GLN A 429 -11.63 -8.80 -16.67
C GLN A 429 -11.07 -10.19 -17.01
N VAL A 430 -11.11 -11.12 -16.05
CA VAL A 430 -10.75 -12.53 -16.28
C VAL A 430 -11.67 -13.17 -17.31
N ARG A 431 -12.99 -13.00 -17.19
CA ARG A 431 -13.96 -13.55 -18.15
C ARG A 431 -13.81 -12.93 -19.54
N ALA A 432 -13.40 -11.67 -19.62
CA ALA A 432 -13.14 -10.96 -20.86
C ALA A 432 -11.75 -11.26 -21.48
N GLY A 433 -10.91 -12.07 -20.83
CA GLY A 433 -9.55 -12.36 -21.31
C GLY A 433 -8.55 -11.21 -21.17
N LEU A 434 -8.90 -10.14 -20.45
CA LEU A 434 -8.08 -8.94 -20.26
C LEU A 434 -7.05 -9.07 -19.14
N LEU A 435 -7.29 -9.98 -18.18
CA LEU A 435 -6.41 -10.22 -17.03
C LEU A 435 -5.85 -11.65 -17.09
N PRO A 436 -4.54 -11.81 -17.36
CA PRO A 436 -3.83 -13.09 -17.21
C PRO A 436 -4.01 -13.64 -15.79
N HIS A 437 -4.31 -14.94 -15.69
CA HIS A 437 -4.62 -15.54 -14.39
C HIS A 437 -4.38 -17.04 -14.36
N ALA A 438 -4.07 -17.55 -13.16
CA ALA A 438 -4.07 -18.98 -12.85
C ALA A 438 -5.20 -19.28 -11.84
N ARG A 439 -5.95 -20.36 -12.07
CA ARG A 439 -6.99 -20.83 -11.12
C ARG A 439 -6.53 -22.08 -10.37
N VAL A 440 -6.56 -22.00 -9.05
CA VAL A 440 -6.19 -23.08 -8.12
C VAL A 440 -7.43 -23.47 -7.30
N PRO A 441 -8.28 -24.35 -7.85
CA PRO A 441 -9.57 -24.72 -7.24
C PRO A 441 -9.48 -25.68 -6.05
N ALA A 442 -8.32 -26.29 -5.78
CA ALA A 442 -8.15 -27.30 -4.73
C ALA A 442 -7.13 -26.86 -3.67
N ARG A 443 -7.28 -27.42 -2.46
CA ARG A 443 -6.27 -27.31 -1.39
C ARG A 443 -5.07 -28.21 -1.69
N TYR A 444 -3.92 -27.91 -1.09
CA TYR A 444 -2.68 -28.69 -1.28
C TYR A 444 -2.84 -30.18 -0.96
N HIS A 445 -3.75 -30.51 -0.03
CA HIS A 445 -4.06 -31.88 0.38
C HIS A 445 -5.18 -32.55 -0.46
N ARG A 446 -5.58 -31.96 -1.60
CA ARG A 446 -6.50 -32.57 -2.58
C ARG A 446 -7.86 -33.01 -2.03
N ARG A 447 -8.39 -32.30 -1.03
CA ARG A 447 -9.76 -32.52 -0.52
C ARG A 447 -10.66 -31.34 -0.89
N PRO A 448 -11.97 -31.57 -1.09
CA PRO A 448 -12.92 -30.51 -1.39
C PRO A 448 -12.97 -29.46 -0.28
N LEU A 449 -13.36 -28.24 -0.64
CA LEU A 449 -13.76 -27.24 0.33
C LEU A 449 -15.03 -27.69 1.05
N PRO A 450 -15.14 -27.46 2.38
CA PRO A 450 -16.35 -27.82 3.11
C PRO A 450 -17.53 -26.97 2.62
N GLU A 451 -18.59 -27.65 2.20
CA GLU A 451 -19.80 -26.99 1.71
C GLU A 451 -20.67 -26.54 2.90
N PRO A 452 -21.03 -25.24 2.99
CA PRO A 452 -21.80 -24.74 4.12
C PRO A 452 -23.21 -25.34 4.19
N VAL A 453 -23.61 -25.76 5.40
CA VAL A 453 -24.99 -26.13 5.71
C VAL A 453 -25.75 -24.88 6.14
N LEU A 454 -26.86 -24.59 5.45
CA LEU A 454 -27.74 -23.49 5.84
C LEU A 454 -28.59 -23.91 7.03
N LEU A 455 -28.46 -23.18 8.14
CA LEU A 455 -29.17 -23.43 9.38
C LEU A 455 -30.16 -22.29 9.64
N ARG A 456 -31.46 -22.60 9.70
CA ARG A 456 -32.45 -21.61 10.14
C ARG A 456 -32.25 -21.32 11.63
N CYS A 457 -32.00 -20.05 11.96
CA CYS A 457 -31.68 -19.62 13.31
C CYS A 457 -32.26 -18.22 13.56
N SER A 458 -32.87 -18.01 14.73
CA SER A 458 -33.30 -16.69 15.16
C SER A 458 -32.12 -15.71 15.28
N PRO A 459 -32.35 -14.39 15.13
CA PRO A 459 -31.31 -13.37 15.33
C PRO A 459 -30.66 -13.46 16.72
N ILE A 460 -29.39 -13.09 16.81
CA ILE A 460 -28.59 -13.18 18.05
C ILE A 460 -29.26 -12.42 19.19
N LYS A 461 -29.83 -11.23 18.88
CA LYS A 461 -30.54 -10.41 19.88
C LYS A 461 -31.65 -11.21 20.58
N ARG A 462 -32.41 -12.00 19.83
CA ARG A 462 -33.48 -12.83 20.38
C ARG A 462 -32.93 -13.98 21.23
N LEU A 463 -31.85 -14.62 20.80
CA LEU A 463 -31.18 -15.67 21.56
C LEU A 463 -30.66 -15.16 22.91
N LEU A 464 -30.12 -13.93 22.94
CA LEU A 464 -29.64 -13.27 24.14
C LEU A 464 -30.80 -12.84 25.07
N GLN A 465 -31.94 -12.43 24.51
CA GLN A 465 -33.13 -12.11 25.31
C GLN A 465 -33.74 -13.36 25.95
N GLU A 466 -33.83 -14.46 25.20
CA GLU A 466 -34.38 -15.73 25.67
C GLU A 466 -33.37 -16.54 26.51
N GLN A 467 -32.10 -16.10 26.58
CA GLN A 467 -30.98 -16.81 27.23
C GLN A 467 -30.89 -18.29 26.84
N ARG A 468 -31.22 -18.59 25.57
CA ARG A 468 -31.32 -19.97 25.09
C ARG A 468 -30.88 -20.09 23.63
N LEU A 469 -30.13 -21.15 23.35
CA LEU A 469 -29.77 -21.52 21.98
C LEU A 469 -30.88 -22.35 21.32
N PRO A 470 -31.15 -22.17 20.02
CA PRO A 470 -32.06 -23.06 19.29
C PRO A 470 -31.51 -24.48 19.28
N ALA A 471 -32.37 -25.49 19.47
CA ALA A 471 -31.96 -26.89 19.61
C ALA A 471 -31.07 -27.38 18.45
N ARG A 472 -31.33 -26.93 17.22
CA ARG A 472 -30.53 -27.30 16.04
C ARG A 472 -29.12 -26.69 16.07
N LEU A 473 -28.99 -25.43 16.51
CA LEU A 473 -27.68 -24.78 16.66
C LEU A 473 -26.89 -25.43 17.80
N GLN A 474 -27.54 -25.68 18.93
CA GLN A 474 -26.92 -26.33 20.08
C GLN A 474 -26.42 -27.74 19.71
N SER A 475 -27.24 -28.53 19.02
CA SER A 475 -26.88 -29.89 18.56
C SER A 475 -25.71 -29.87 17.57
N ALA A 476 -25.69 -28.89 16.65
CA ALA A 476 -24.60 -28.75 15.68
C ALA A 476 -23.26 -28.37 16.34
N ILE A 477 -23.28 -27.42 17.30
CA ILE A 477 -22.10 -27.07 18.09
C ILE A 477 -21.66 -28.26 18.93
N GLN A 478 -22.58 -28.94 19.61
CA GLN A 478 -22.27 -30.14 20.41
C GLN A 478 -21.59 -31.22 19.57
N ARG A 479 -22.07 -31.48 18.34
CA ARG A 479 -21.44 -32.43 17.42
C ARG A 479 -19.99 -32.06 17.09
N SER A 480 -19.72 -30.77 16.94
CA SER A 480 -18.37 -30.22 16.67
C SER A 480 -17.45 -30.38 17.89
N LEU A 481 -17.99 -30.15 19.09
CA LEU A 481 -17.25 -30.34 20.35
C LEU A 481 -16.96 -31.83 20.61
N THR A 482 -17.94 -32.71 20.44
CA THR A 482 -17.78 -34.16 20.65
C THR A 482 -16.76 -34.78 19.71
N ARG A 483 -16.64 -34.31 18.46
CA ARG A 483 -15.54 -34.76 17.56
C ARG A 483 -14.17 -34.20 17.95
N GLY A 484 -14.09 -33.37 18.99
CA GLY A 484 -12.87 -32.74 19.49
C GLY A 484 -12.36 -31.59 18.63
N ALA A 485 -13.23 -30.95 17.85
CA ALA A 485 -12.86 -29.80 17.03
C ALA A 485 -12.83 -28.51 17.85
N GLN A 486 -12.05 -27.55 17.37
CA GLN A 486 -12.09 -26.17 17.83
C GLN A 486 -13.12 -25.39 17.01
N VAL A 487 -13.96 -24.61 17.66
CA VAL A 487 -15.13 -24.00 17.01
C VAL A 487 -14.96 -22.49 16.92
N PHE A 488 -14.89 -21.98 15.69
CA PHE A 488 -15.08 -20.56 15.42
C PHE A 488 -16.57 -20.23 15.41
N VAL A 489 -16.96 -19.18 16.13
CA VAL A 489 -18.29 -18.60 16.08
C VAL A 489 -18.19 -17.16 15.63
N PHE A 490 -18.51 -16.90 14.37
CA PHE A 490 -18.50 -15.56 13.81
C PHE A 490 -19.82 -14.84 14.08
N VAL A 491 -19.74 -13.61 14.59
CA VAL A 491 -20.87 -12.70 14.82
C VAL A 491 -20.61 -11.36 14.13
N PRO A 492 -21.65 -10.65 13.63
CA PRO A 492 -21.45 -9.43 12.85
C PRO A 492 -21.04 -8.22 13.69
N ASN A 493 -21.39 -8.19 14.98
CA ASN A 493 -21.22 -7.00 15.81
C ASN A 493 -20.35 -7.27 17.05
N ILE A 494 -19.34 -6.42 17.27
CA ILE A 494 -18.46 -6.44 18.45
C ILE A 494 -19.27 -6.43 19.75
N LYS A 495 -20.36 -5.64 19.82
CA LYS A 495 -21.20 -5.51 21.01
C LYS A 495 -21.86 -6.82 21.43
N THR A 496 -21.97 -7.80 20.53
CA THR A 496 -22.62 -9.09 20.80
C THR A 496 -21.64 -10.17 21.26
N VAL A 497 -20.33 -9.95 21.13
CA VAL A 497 -19.30 -10.97 21.39
C VAL A 497 -19.39 -11.45 22.84
N ASP A 498 -19.27 -10.56 23.82
CA ASP A 498 -19.19 -10.95 25.24
C ASP A 498 -20.49 -11.57 25.75
N SER A 499 -21.64 -10.98 25.40
CA SER A 499 -22.95 -11.54 25.77
C SER A 499 -23.17 -12.93 25.18
N PHE A 500 -22.71 -13.17 23.95
CA PHE A 500 -22.83 -14.48 23.32
C PHE A 500 -21.85 -15.50 23.90
N VAL A 501 -20.65 -15.08 24.33
CA VAL A 501 -19.74 -15.92 25.11
C VAL A 501 -20.40 -16.39 26.40
N THR A 502 -21.05 -15.49 27.15
CA THR A 502 -21.78 -15.85 28.38
C THR A 502 -22.87 -16.88 28.10
N LEU A 503 -23.65 -16.69 27.03
CA LEU A 503 -24.67 -17.66 26.62
C LEU A 503 -24.10 -19.02 26.22
N LEU A 504 -22.96 -19.05 25.54
CA LEU A 504 -22.29 -20.31 25.18
C LEU A 504 -21.71 -21.02 26.41
N ARG A 505 -21.19 -20.27 27.39
CA ARG A 505 -20.66 -20.82 28.66
C ARG A 505 -21.76 -21.50 29.49
N SER A 506 -22.97 -20.94 29.49
CA SER A 506 -24.11 -21.60 30.15
C SER A 506 -24.60 -22.83 29.37
N ALA A 507 -24.59 -22.79 28.04
CA ALA A 507 -25.05 -23.90 27.20
C ALA A 507 -24.08 -25.09 27.12
N PHE A 508 -22.78 -24.85 27.28
CA PHE A 508 -21.72 -25.87 27.15
C PHE A 508 -20.76 -25.83 28.34
N PRO A 509 -21.22 -26.15 29.56
CA PRO A 509 -20.36 -26.20 30.73
C PRO A 509 -19.23 -27.23 30.52
N GLY A 510 -17.99 -26.86 30.87
CA GLY A 510 -16.82 -27.73 30.76
C GLY A 510 -15.91 -27.49 29.56
N TYR A 511 -16.25 -26.57 28.66
CA TYR A 511 -15.37 -26.15 27.57
C TYR A 511 -14.77 -24.76 27.83
N GLY A 512 -13.51 -24.54 27.42
CA GLY A 512 -12.93 -23.21 27.38
C GLY A 512 -13.58 -22.37 26.29
N ILE A 513 -14.21 -21.25 26.64
CA ILE A 513 -14.93 -20.37 25.69
C ILE A 513 -14.47 -18.95 25.89
N GLU A 514 -13.98 -18.32 24.81
CA GLU A 514 -13.48 -16.95 24.81
C GLU A 514 -14.10 -16.11 23.69
N GLY A 515 -13.98 -14.79 23.80
CA GLY A 515 -14.42 -13.82 22.82
C GLY A 515 -13.32 -12.84 22.43
N THR A 516 -13.20 -12.50 21.15
CA THR A 516 -12.25 -11.47 20.69
C THR A 516 -12.76 -10.65 19.51
N SER A 517 -12.31 -9.39 19.43
CA SER A 517 -12.72 -8.42 18.40
C SER A 517 -11.57 -7.51 17.96
N SER A 518 -11.83 -6.58 17.04
CA SER A 518 -10.82 -5.60 16.62
C SER A 518 -10.45 -4.59 17.72
N ARG A 519 -11.25 -4.46 18.78
CA ARG A 519 -11.00 -3.55 19.93
C ARG A 519 -10.36 -4.25 21.12
N ASP A 520 -10.16 -5.56 21.03
CA ASP A 520 -9.63 -6.38 22.10
C ASP A 520 -8.10 -6.26 22.18
N ALA A 521 -7.60 -5.72 23.28
CA ALA A 521 -6.16 -5.56 23.53
C ALA A 521 -5.47 -6.91 23.74
N GLU A 522 -6.17 -7.89 24.32
CA GLU A 522 -5.67 -9.24 24.64
C GLU A 522 -5.89 -10.24 23.48
N ARG A 523 -6.28 -9.74 22.29
CA ARG A 523 -6.58 -10.58 21.12
C ARG A 523 -5.47 -11.59 20.82
N ALA A 524 -4.20 -11.15 20.90
CA ALA A 524 -3.07 -12.01 20.60
C ALA A 524 -2.99 -13.22 21.54
N GLU A 525 -3.20 -13.00 22.84
CA GLU A 525 -3.17 -14.04 23.87
C GLU A 525 -4.33 -15.02 23.71
N LYS A 526 -5.55 -14.51 23.46
CA LYS A 526 -6.73 -15.35 23.20
C LYS A 526 -6.58 -16.18 21.93
N VAL A 527 -5.96 -15.63 20.89
CA VAL A 527 -5.64 -16.38 19.65
C VAL A 527 -4.61 -17.48 19.92
N VAL A 528 -3.62 -17.24 20.79
CA VAL A 528 -2.65 -18.27 21.21
C VAL A 528 -3.33 -19.37 22.02
N SER A 529 -4.18 -19.01 23.00
CA SER A 529 -4.99 -19.95 23.79
C SER A 529 -5.92 -20.79 22.91
N PHE A 530 -6.52 -20.17 21.89
CA PHE A 530 -7.27 -20.90 20.89
C PHE A 530 -6.36 -21.84 20.13
N ARG A 531 -5.24 -21.39 19.55
CA ARG A 531 -4.32 -22.25 18.80
C ARG A 531 -3.81 -23.46 19.59
N SER A 532 -3.58 -23.34 20.90
CA SER A 532 -3.14 -24.44 21.76
C SER A 532 -4.25 -25.44 22.13
N GLY A 533 -5.51 -25.10 21.87
CA GLY A 533 -6.68 -25.92 22.21
C GLY A 533 -7.18 -25.73 23.65
N ALA A 534 -6.57 -24.82 24.43
CA ALA A 534 -7.06 -24.44 25.76
C ALA A 534 -8.44 -23.78 25.66
N THR A 535 -8.62 -22.89 24.67
CA THR A 535 -9.93 -22.41 24.26
C THR A 535 -10.49 -23.34 23.18
N ARG A 536 -11.72 -23.85 23.38
CA ARG A 536 -12.44 -24.73 22.45
C ARG A 536 -13.46 -24.01 21.59
N LEU A 537 -14.08 -22.97 22.09
CA LEU A 537 -14.95 -22.07 21.32
C LEU A 537 -14.40 -20.64 21.35
N LEU A 538 -14.23 -20.04 20.18
CA LEU A 538 -13.84 -18.64 20.06
C LEU A 538 -14.92 -17.86 19.32
N VAL A 539 -15.60 -16.97 20.04
CA VAL A 539 -16.55 -16.00 19.46
C VAL A 539 -15.78 -14.82 18.91
N THR A 540 -15.99 -14.46 17.66
CA THR A 540 -15.25 -13.38 17.02
C THR A 540 -16.02 -12.70 15.90
N THR A 541 -15.50 -11.58 15.41
CA THR A 541 -16.04 -10.87 14.23
C THR A 541 -15.20 -11.20 12.99
N THR A 542 -15.39 -10.46 11.89
CA THR A 542 -14.54 -10.54 10.67
C THR A 542 -13.05 -10.24 10.92
N ILE A 543 -12.64 -9.93 12.17
CA ILE A 543 -11.24 -9.74 12.51
C ILE A 543 -10.41 -11.01 12.31
N LEU A 544 -10.98 -12.20 12.57
CA LEU A 544 -10.29 -13.50 12.41
C LEU A 544 -10.74 -14.31 11.17
N GLU A 545 -11.46 -13.69 10.23
CA GLU A 545 -11.74 -14.34 8.94
C GLU A 545 -10.43 -14.62 8.16
N ARG A 546 -9.36 -13.88 8.49
CA ARG A 546 -8.00 -13.85 7.91
C ARG A 546 -6.93 -14.03 8.99
N GLY A 547 -5.71 -14.46 8.61
CA GLY A 547 -4.51 -14.37 9.47
C GLY A 547 -4.34 -15.31 10.68
N VAL A 548 -5.15 -16.38 10.84
CA VAL A 548 -4.89 -17.40 11.88
C VAL A 548 -5.19 -18.82 11.39
N THR A 549 -4.19 -19.69 11.38
CA THR A 549 -4.38 -21.13 11.10
C THR A 549 -4.62 -21.91 12.39
N ILE A 550 -5.74 -22.62 12.46
CA ILE A 550 -6.15 -23.46 13.59
C ILE A 550 -6.28 -24.90 13.10
N PRO A 551 -5.66 -25.88 13.77
CA PRO A 551 -5.83 -27.29 13.43
C PRO A 551 -7.24 -27.75 13.82
N LYS A 552 -7.81 -28.67 13.02
CA LYS A 552 -9.09 -29.34 13.33
C LYS A 552 -10.21 -28.39 13.79
N SER A 553 -10.58 -27.45 12.92
CA SER A 553 -11.55 -26.41 13.22
C SER A 553 -12.87 -26.54 12.45
N ASP A 554 -13.96 -26.21 13.14
CA ASP A 554 -15.31 -26.03 12.62
C ASP A 554 -15.72 -24.56 12.68
N VAL A 555 -16.67 -24.18 11.83
CA VAL A 555 -17.07 -22.78 11.64
C VAL A 555 -18.59 -22.63 11.72
N PHE A 556 -19.03 -21.73 12.57
CA PHE A 556 -20.40 -21.26 12.67
C PHE A 556 -20.41 -19.77 12.36
N ILE A 557 -21.21 -19.36 11.38
CA ILE A 557 -21.42 -17.94 11.06
C ILE A 557 -22.85 -17.61 11.46
N LEU A 558 -23.00 -16.89 12.56
CA LEU A 558 -24.30 -16.43 13.06
C LEU A 558 -24.70 -15.14 12.37
N GLU A 559 -25.99 -14.99 12.10
CA GLU A 559 -26.53 -13.90 11.27
C GLU A 559 -25.79 -13.80 9.91
N ALA A 560 -25.55 -14.94 9.27
CA ALA A 560 -24.88 -15.02 7.96
C ALA A 560 -25.62 -14.28 6.83
N GLY A 561 -26.84 -13.79 7.07
CA GLY A 561 -27.60 -12.90 6.19
C GLY A 561 -27.48 -11.41 6.50
N SER A 562 -26.68 -11.02 7.50
CA SER A 562 -26.44 -9.61 7.85
C SER A 562 -25.83 -8.85 6.68
N SER A 563 -26.19 -7.58 6.51
CA SER A 563 -25.55 -6.67 5.53
C SER A 563 -24.06 -6.45 5.78
N MET A 564 -23.58 -6.80 6.98
CA MET A 564 -22.17 -6.75 7.36
C MET A 564 -21.33 -7.90 6.76
N PHE A 565 -21.96 -8.95 6.25
CA PHE A 565 -21.29 -10.10 5.63
C PHE A 565 -21.62 -10.19 4.15
N ASP A 566 -20.60 -9.99 3.31
CA ASP A 566 -20.68 -10.26 1.88
C ASP A 566 -20.29 -11.70 1.54
N ALA A 567 -20.51 -12.10 0.29
CA ALA A 567 -20.18 -13.46 -0.16
C ALA A 567 -18.69 -13.79 0.01
N ALA A 568 -17.80 -12.81 -0.19
CA ALA A 568 -16.36 -12.99 -0.02
C ALA A 568 -15.99 -13.32 1.43
N SER A 569 -16.51 -12.55 2.39
CA SER A 569 -16.28 -12.76 3.82
C SER A 569 -16.81 -14.12 4.27
N LEU A 570 -17.99 -14.53 3.79
CA LEU A 570 -18.56 -15.86 4.08
C LEU A 570 -17.66 -17.00 3.58
N VAL A 571 -17.12 -16.91 2.35
CA VAL A 571 -16.19 -17.92 1.80
C VAL A 571 -14.88 -17.95 2.60
N GLN A 572 -14.37 -16.80 3.04
CA GLN A 572 -13.14 -16.71 3.84
C GLN A 572 -13.31 -17.31 5.23
N MET A 573 -14.40 -16.98 5.91
CA MET A 573 -14.78 -17.56 7.20
C MET A 573 -14.99 -19.07 7.09
N ALA A 574 -15.78 -19.54 6.10
CA ALA A 574 -15.95 -20.97 5.81
C ALA A 574 -14.62 -21.67 5.55
N GLY A 575 -13.69 -20.97 4.88
CA GLY A 575 -12.32 -21.41 4.62
C GLY A 575 -11.42 -21.61 5.84
N ARG A 576 -11.90 -21.29 7.05
CA ARG A 576 -11.23 -21.66 8.32
C ARG A 576 -11.51 -23.11 8.72
N ALA A 577 -12.55 -23.74 8.18
CA ALA A 577 -12.82 -25.15 8.41
C ALA A 577 -12.03 -26.04 7.44
N GLY A 578 -11.67 -27.23 7.92
CA GLY A 578 -11.08 -28.29 7.10
C GLY A 578 -9.65 -28.03 6.59
N ARG A 579 -8.91 -27.08 7.17
CA ARG A 579 -7.60 -26.64 6.64
C ARG A 579 -6.47 -27.66 6.82
N SER A 580 -6.62 -28.57 7.78
CA SER A 580 -5.62 -29.59 8.07
C SER A 580 -5.81 -30.78 7.14
N ALA A 581 -4.72 -31.33 6.60
CA ALA A 581 -4.77 -32.59 5.85
C ALA A 581 -5.31 -33.75 6.71
N GLN A 582 -5.10 -33.69 8.03
CA GLN A 582 -5.59 -34.68 9.00
C GLN A 582 -7.08 -34.50 9.34
N ASP A 583 -7.66 -33.33 9.09
CA ASP A 583 -9.07 -33.04 9.30
C ASP A 583 -9.63 -32.19 8.15
N PRO A 584 -9.84 -32.77 6.96
CA PRO A 584 -10.31 -32.03 5.80
C PRO A 584 -11.83 -31.75 5.84
N ASN A 585 -12.58 -32.51 6.64
CA ASN A 585 -14.04 -32.52 6.65
C ASN A 585 -14.63 -31.67 7.80
N GLY A 586 -14.06 -30.48 8.03
CA GLY A 586 -14.59 -29.55 9.01
C GLY A 586 -16.02 -29.11 8.66
N PHE A 587 -16.87 -28.99 9.68
CA PHE A 587 -18.23 -28.51 9.53
C PHE A 587 -18.28 -27.00 9.37
N VAL A 588 -19.15 -26.55 8.46
CA VAL A 588 -19.45 -25.14 8.23
C VAL A 588 -20.95 -24.94 8.28
N TYR A 589 -21.41 -24.02 9.13
CA TYR A 589 -22.81 -23.65 9.26
C TYR A 589 -23.01 -22.17 8.99
N PHE A 590 -23.92 -21.84 8.07
CA PHE A 590 -24.43 -20.47 7.89
C PHE A 590 -25.78 -20.37 8.58
N ALA A 591 -25.79 -19.76 9.77
CA ALA A 591 -26.98 -19.59 10.57
C ALA A 591 -27.64 -18.23 10.30
N ALA A 592 -28.88 -18.23 9.82
CA ALA A 592 -29.64 -17.02 9.55
C ALA A 592 -31.15 -17.30 9.64
N GLU A 593 -31.94 -16.25 9.83
CA GLU A 593 -33.41 -16.36 9.88
C GLU A 593 -33.97 -16.72 8.50
N GLU A 594 -33.41 -16.10 7.47
CA GLU A 594 -33.77 -16.29 6.07
C GLU A 594 -32.52 -16.49 5.19
N LYS A 595 -32.75 -17.00 3.99
CA LYS A 595 -31.71 -17.22 2.99
C LYS A 595 -31.49 -15.95 2.19
N THR A 596 -30.24 -15.49 2.11
CA THR A 596 -29.84 -14.25 1.44
C THR A 596 -29.01 -14.48 0.20
N ARG A 597 -28.91 -13.46 -0.67
CA ARG A 597 -28.10 -13.51 -1.90
C ARG A 597 -26.62 -13.78 -1.61
N SER A 598 -26.05 -13.15 -0.58
CA SER A 598 -24.64 -13.36 -0.17
C SER A 598 -24.35 -14.82 0.17
N GLN A 599 -25.24 -15.48 0.92
CA GLN A 599 -25.11 -16.90 1.26
C GLN A 599 -25.19 -17.78 0.02
N VAL A 600 -26.13 -17.51 -0.89
CA VAL A 600 -26.25 -18.26 -2.14
C VAL A 600 -25.02 -18.13 -3.00
N GLN A 601 -24.50 -16.91 -3.15
CA GLN A 601 -23.28 -16.65 -3.93
C GLN A 601 -22.06 -17.34 -3.32
N ALA A 602 -21.88 -17.29 -2.00
CA ALA A 602 -20.79 -17.97 -1.30
C ALA A 602 -20.84 -19.48 -1.50
N VAL A 603 -22.01 -20.10 -1.30
CA VAL A 603 -22.20 -21.55 -1.52
C VAL A 603 -21.97 -21.93 -2.98
N LYS A 604 -22.49 -21.12 -3.92
CA LYS A 604 -22.28 -21.34 -5.35
C LYS A 604 -20.80 -21.30 -5.72
N GLN A 605 -20.05 -20.31 -5.25
CA GLN A 605 -18.62 -20.20 -5.52
C GLN A 605 -17.82 -21.40 -4.98
N ILE A 606 -18.12 -21.85 -3.76
CA ILE A 606 -17.47 -23.04 -3.18
C ILE A 606 -17.75 -24.29 -4.04
N LYS A 607 -19.01 -24.48 -4.44
CA LYS A 607 -19.41 -25.60 -5.32
C LYS A 607 -18.75 -25.54 -6.70
N GLU A 608 -18.67 -24.36 -7.30
CA GLU A 608 -17.99 -24.15 -8.59
C GLU A 608 -16.51 -24.50 -8.51
N MET A 609 -15.82 -24.13 -7.42
CA MET A 609 -14.41 -24.48 -7.21
C MET A 609 -14.25 -25.99 -7.00
N ASN A 610 -15.10 -26.63 -6.18
CA ASN A 610 -15.09 -28.09 -6.01
C ASN A 610 -15.33 -28.81 -7.36
N ALA A 611 -16.29 -28.34 -8.16
CA ALA A 611 -16.57 -28.91 -9.49
C ALA A 611 -15.39 -28.74 -10.46
N LEU A 612 -14.76 -27.56 -10.48
CA LEU A 612 -13.58 -27.30 -11.30
C LEU A 612 -12.39 -28.17 -10.88
N ALA A 613 -12.21 -28.39 -9.57
CA ALA A 613 -11.18 -29.28 -9.04
C ALA A 613 -11.39 -30.73 -9.49
N ARG A 614 -12.61 -31.27 -9.41
CA ARG A 614 -12.94 -32.61 -9.91
C ARG A 614 -12.71 -32.72 -11.42
N LYS A 615 -13.18 -31.74 -12.19
CA LYS A 615 -13.00 -31.70 -13.65
C LYS A 615 -11.54 -31.73 -14.07
N ARG A 616 -10.64 -31.14 -13.28
CA ARG A 616 -9.19 -31.12 -13.52
C ARG A 616 -8.44 -32.28 -12.84
N GLY A 617 -9.13 -33.23 -12.20
CA GLY A 617 -8.50 -34.38 -11.53
C GLY A 617 -7.74 -34.04 -10.25
N TYR A 618 -7.97 -32.84 -9.67
CA TYR A 618 -7.24 -32.42 -8.48
C TYR A 618 -7.81 -32.96 -7.19
N ILE A 619 -9.09 -33.28 -7.16
CA ILE A 619 -9.77 -33.94 -6.04
C ILE A 619 -10.58 -35.11 -6.59
N ASP A 620 -10.67 -36.17 -5.79
CA ASP A 620 -11.42 -37.39 -6.10
C ASP A 620 -12.93 -37.23 -5.87
#